data_AF-A0A2S8RZE2-F1
#
_entry.id   AF-A0A2S8RZE2-F1
#
_cell.length_a   1.000
_cell.length_b   1.000
_cell.length_c   1.000
_cell.angle_alpha   90.00
_cell.angle_beta   90.00
_cell.angle_gamma   90.00
#
_symmetry.space_group_name_H-M   'P 1'
#
loop_
_entity.id
_entity.type
_entity.pdbx_description
1 polymer ?
#
loop_
_entity_poly.entity_id
_entity_poly.type
_entity_poly.pdbx_seq_one_letter_code
_entity_poly.pdbx_strand_id
1 'polypeptide(L)'
;MRPKFGRRARPWSCCPKHCWVGYPKGEIFGTRLGYRLPEGREAFADYFRNAIDVPGPETDELAAFSTRCDASIVIGVIERSGNTLYCTALFFEPGAGLVAKHRKLMPTGTERLIWGQGDGSTLPVVESRAGRLGTAICWENHMPLLRTAMYAKGVQIWCAPTVDEREIWQCSMRHIAHEGRCFVVSACQVQPSPKALGISVPDWDENRRLINGGSVIVGPLGDILAGPLLGETGLVVAEIDTDELIRARYDFDVVGHYSRPDVFALNVDERQKRSVAFNDGHRGS
;
A
#
# COMPACT_ATOMS: atom_id res chain seq x y z
N MET A 1 25.31 8.90 -40.33
CA MET A 1 25.14 7.90 -39.25
C MET A 1 24.53 8.60 -38.03
N ARG A 2 23.28 8.30 -37.68
CA ARG A 2 22.61 8.82 -36.47
C ARG A 2 22.50 7.67 -35.47
N PRO A 3 22.99 7.80 -34.22
CA PRO A 3 22.60 6.90 -33.15
C PRO A 3 21.16 7.23 -32.71
N LYS A 4 20.40 6.18 -32.44
CA LYS A 4 18.99 6.15 -32.11
C LYS A 4 18.80 5.94 -30.60
N PHE A 5 17.77 6.60 -30.06
CA PHE A 5 17.08 6.38 -28.79
C PHE A 5 17.79 6.68 -27.46
N GLY A 6 17.59 7.92 -26.98
CA GLY A 6 17.61 8.20 -25.55
C GLY A 6 16.31 7.72 -24.89
N ARG A 7 16.40 6.74 -23.99
CA ARG A 7 15.34 6.49 -23.00
C ARG A 7 15.55 7.52 -21.88
N ARG A 8 14.66 8.52 -21.78
CA ARG A 8 14.58 9.35 -20.57
C ARG A 8 14.13 8.46 -19.42
N ALA A 9 14.83 8.51 -18.28
CA ALA A 9 14.35 7.98 -17.01
C ALA A 9 12.94 8.55 -16.72
N ARG A 10 12.01 7.71 -16.27
CA ARG A 10 10.59 8.06 -16.13
C ARG A 10 10.20 7.96 -14.65
N PRO A 11 9.92 9.09 -13.97
CA PRO A 11 9.74 9.10 -12.52
C PRO A 11 8.41 8.49 -12.09
N TRP A 12 8.44 7.75 -10.98
CA TRP A 12 7.28 7.18 -10.29
C TRP A 12 7.54 7.19 -8.78
N SER A 13 6.49 7.37 -7.96
CA SER A 13 6.63 7.47 -6.49
C SER A 13 5.63 6.58 -5.74
N CYS A 14 6.16 5.77 -4.82
CA CYS A 14 5.37 5.09 -3.80
C CYS A 14 5.60 5.76 -2.45
N CYS A 15 4.53 6.25 -1.82
CA CYS A 15 4.59 6.88 -0.52
C CYS A 15 4.23 5.88 0.60
N PRO A 16 4.79 6.04 1.82
CA PRO A 16 4.46 5.20 2.97
C PRO A 16 2.96 5.10 3.27
N LYS A 17 2.60 4.09 4.06
CA LYS A 17 1.24 3.96 4.60
C LYS A 17 0.96 5.13 5.56
N HIS A 18 -0.18 5.82 5.41
CA HIS A 18 -0.63 6.94 6.28
C HIS A 18 0.14 8.26 6.16
N CYS A 19 0.55 8.67 4.95
CA CYS A 19 1.36 9.89 4.80
C CYS A 19 0.68 11.19 5.28
N TRP A 20 -0.66 11.20 5.42
CA TRP A 20 -1.42 12.41 5.75
C TRP A 20 -1.89 12.47 7.20
N VAL A 21 -2.41 11.38 7.75
CA VAL A 21 -2.95 11.33 9.13
C VAL A 21 -1.93 10.76 10.14
N GLY A 22 -0.89 10.09 9.64
CA GLY A 22 0.06 9.35 10.45
C GLY A 22 -0.50 8.02 10.97
N TYR A 23 0.40 7.09 11.30
CA TYR A 23 0.06 5.88 12.02
C TYR A 23 0.09 6.15 13.52
N PRO A 24 -0.99 5.88 14.29
CA PRO A 24 -1.05 6.20 15.72
C PRO A 24 -0.29 5.16 16.56
N LYS A 25 1.03 5.05 16.34
CA LYS A 25 1.92 4.11 17.05
C LYS A 25 1.91 4.42 18.56
N GLY A 26 1.58 3.42 19.37
CA GLY A 26 1.54 3.55 20.83
C GLY A 26 0.19 3.98 21.38
N GLU A 27 -0.75 4.40 20.54
CA GLU A 27 -2.11 4.73 20.95
C GLU A 27 -2.95 3.46 21.14
N ILE A 28 -3.77 3.45 22.19
CA ILE A 28 -4.67 2.32 22.52
C ILE A 28 -6.15 2.72 22.43
N PHE A 29 -6.45 3.99 22.16
CA PHE A 29 -7.77 4.60 22.07
C PHE A 29 -8.66 4.26 23.27
N GLY A 30 -8.05 4.20 24.47
CA GLY A 30 -8.72 3.83 25.72
C GLY A 30 -9.47 2.50 25.68
N THR A 31 -9.11 1.58 24.77
CA THR A 31 -9.85 0.33 24.56
C THR A 31 -9.40 -0.75 25.54
N ARG A 32 -10.37 -1.31 26.26
CA ARG A 32 -10.19 -2.43 27.19
C ARG A 32 -11.22 -3.52 26.85
N LEU A 33 -10.98 -4.74 27.29
CA LEU A 33 -11.95 -5.81 27.09
C LEU A 33 -13.26 -5.47 27.83
N GLY A 34 -14.34 -5.28 27.08
CA GLY A 34 -15.67 -4.99 27.62
C GLY A 34 -16.01 -3.52 27.87
N TYR A 35 -15.07 -2.58 27.78
CA TYR A 35 -15.36 -1.15 27.99
C TYR A 35 -14.38 -0.21 27.27
N ARG A 36 -14.77 1.06 27.12
CA ARG A 36 -13.96 2.12 26.50
C ARG A 36 -13.98 3.37 27.36
N LEU A 37 -12.80 3.94 27.58
CA LEU A 37 -12.62 5.14 28.37
C LEU A 37 -13.10 6.40 27.61
N PRO A 38 -13.61 7.44 28.30
CA PRO A 38 -14.00 8.71 27.67
C PRO A 38 -12.89 9.35 26.85
N GLU A 39 -11.65 9.37 27.36
CA GLU A 39 -10.50 9.98 26.69
C GLU A 39 -10.18 9.28 25.36
N GLY A 40 -10.41 7.96 25.30
CA GLY A 40 -10.27 7.18 24.07
C GLY A 40 -11.30 7.55 22.99
N ARG A 41 -12.49 7.99 23.39
CA ARG A 41 -13.52 8.47 22.45
C ARG A 41 -13.12 9.82 21.85
N GLU A 42 -12.59 10.72 22.67
CA GLU A 42 -12.07 12.01 22.18
C GLU A 42 -10.87 11.80 21.24
N ALA A 43 -9.91 10.95 21.62
CA ALA A 43 -8.77 10.61 20.77
C ALA A 43 -9.22 10.00 19.42
N PHE A 44 -10.22 9.14 19.43
CA PHE A 44 -10.78 8.60 18.18
C PHE A 44 -11.51 9.66 17.36
N ALA A 45 -12.26 10.57 17.99
CA ALA A 45 -12.92 11.67 17.30
C ALA A 45 -11.91 12.61 16.62
N ASP A 46 -10.79 12.91 17.28
CA ASP A 46 -9.69 13.68 16.71
C ASP A 46 -9.06 12.93 15.52
N TYR A 47 -8.76 11.64 15.68
CA TYR A 47 -8.22 10.81 14.60
C TYR A 47 -9.18 10.73 13.40
N PHE A 48 -10.48 10.60 13.65
CA PHE A 48 -11.53 10.57 12.63
C PHE A 48 -11.68 11.90 11.89
N ARG A 49 -11.54 13.04 12.58
CA ARG A 49 -11.60 14.37 11.97
C ARG A 49 -10.43 14.63 11.02
N ASN A 50 -9.27 14.00 11.27
CA ASN A 50 -8.11 14.10 10.40
C ASN A 50 -8.14 13.16 9.18
N ALA A 51 -9.07 12.20 9.13
CA ALA A 51 -9.26 11.34 7.95
C ALA A 51 -9.86 12.11 6.77
N ILE A 52 -9.51 11.69 5.55
CA ILE A 52 -9.98 12.31 4.30
C ILE A 52 -11.16 11.55 3.71
N ASP A 53 -12.04 12.24 3.01
CA ASP A 53 -13.07 11.62 2.18
C ASP A 53 -12.48 11.30 0.79
N VAL A 54 -12.91 10.19 0.17
CA VAL A 54 -12.39 9.73 -1.13
C VAL A 54 -13.54 9.43 -2.10
N PRO A 55 -13.72 10.21 -3.19
CA PRO A 55 -12.92 11.38 -3.58
C PRO A 55 -13.22 12.63 -2.73
N GLY A 56 -12.30 13.60 -2.76
CA GLY A 56 -12.39 14.88 -2.04
C GLY A 56 -11.25 15.86 -2.38
N PRO A 57 -11.20 17.05 -1.74
CA PRO A 57 -10.22 18.10 -2.03
C PRO A 57 -8.76 17.63 -1.93
N GLU A 58 -8.44 16.77 -0.97
CA GLU A 58 -7.09 16.24 -0.80
C GLU A 58 -6.69 15.30 -1.96
N THR A 59 -7.66 14.55 -2.52
CA THR A 59 -7.39 13.73 -3.71
C THR A 59 -7.24 14.57 -4.98
N ASP A 60 -7.92 15.72 -5.06
CA ASP A 60 -7.77 16.66 -6.18
C ASP A 60 -6.37 17.30 -6.18
N GLU A 61 -5.86 17.68 -5.01
CA GLU A 61 -4.48 18.20 -4.86
C GLU A 61 -3.43 17.15 -5.23
N LEU A 62 -3.62 15.89 -4.84
CA LEU A 62 -2.74 14.78 -5.23
C LEU A 62 -2.79 14.51 -6.75
N ALA A 63 -3.96 14.58 -7.36
CA ALA A 63 -4.12 14.47 -8.81
C ALA A 63 -3.40 15.60 -9.56
N ALA A 64 -3.53 16.85 -9.07
CA ALA A 64 -2.82 17.99 -9.61
C ALA A 64 -1.30 17.83 -9.45
N PHE A 65 -0.83 17.34 -8.29
CA PHE A 65 0.58 17.06 -8.05
C PHE A 65 1.14 15.99 -8.99
N SER A 66 0.43 14.86 -9.16
CA SER A 66 0.79 13.81 -10.13
C SER A 66 0.95 14.37 -11.54
N THR A 67 0.04 15.26 -11.96
CA THR A 67 0.09 15.92 -13.28
C THR A 67 1.28 16.88 -13.40
N ARG A 68 1.55 17.71 -12.38
CA ARG A 68 2.69 18.65 -12.39
C ARG A 68 4.04 17.93 -12.47
N CYS A 69 4.15 16.77 -11.83
CA CYS A 69 5.38 15.98 -11.80
C CYS A 69 5.51 15.01 -12.98
N ASP A 70 4.48 14.86 -13.82
CA ASP A 70 4.38 13.81 -14.84
C ASP A 70 4.75 12.41 -14.28
N ALA A 71 4.24 12.11 -13.08
CA ALA A 71 4.57 10.89 -12.36
C ALA A 71 3.30 10.21 -11.80
N SER A 72 3.21 8.89 -11.94
CA SER A 72 2.18 8.13 -11.24
C SER A 72 2.50 8.03 -9.75
N ILE A 73 1.46 7.99 -8.92
CA ILE A 73 1.60 8.00 -7.46
C ILE A 73 0.77 6.88 -6.85
N VAL A 74 1.41 6.08 -6.00
CA VAL A 74 0.73 5.17 -5.07
C VAL A 74 0.94 5.68 -3.65
N ILE A 75 -0.14 5.99 -2.93
CA ILE A 75 -0.06 6.63 -1.62
C ILE A 75 -1.05 6.03 -0.62
N GLY A 76 -0.59 5.77 0.60
CA GLY A 76 -1.45 5.32 1.69
C GLY A 76 -2.11 6.47 2.45
N VAL A 77 -3.43 6.39 2.65
CA VAL A 77 -4.26 7.36 3.37
C VAL A 77 -5.15 6.65 4.41
N ILE A 78 -5.74 7.44 5.31
CA ILE A 78 -6.92 7.02 6.06
C ILE A 78 -8.14 7.62 5.38
N GLU A 79 -8.95 6.74 4.80
CA GLU A 79 -10.19 7.07 4.14
C GLU A 79 -11.34 7.00 5.15
N ARG A 80 -12.11 8.07 5.25
CA ARG A 80 -13.40 8.08 5.92
C ARG A 80 -14.50 7.71 4.94
N SER A 81 -15.42 6.85 5.38
CA SER A 81 -16.59 6.44 4.61
C SER A 81 -17.76 6.24 5.57
N GLY A 82 -18.65 7.23 5.63
CA GLY A 82 -19.60 7.35 6.73
C GLY A 82 -18.85 7.53 8.05
N ASN A 83 -19.19 6.72 9.06
CA ASN A 83 -18.54 6.75 10.38
C ASN A 83 -17.45 5.67 10.55
N THR A 84 -16.94 5.12 9.45
CA THR A 84 -15.90 4.08 9.46
C THR A 84 -14.63 4.61 8.79
N LEU A 85 -13.49 4.32 9.41
CA LEU A 85 -12.18 4.59 8.84
C LEU A 85 -11.64 3.34 8.14
N TYR A 86 -11.02 3.53 6.99
CA TYR A 86 -10.37 2.49 6.21
C TYR A 86 -8.91 2.87 6.00
N CYS A 87 -8.04 1.89 6.10
CA CYS A 87 -6.69 2.06 5.62
C CYS A 87 -6.65 1.76 4.12
N THR A 88 -6.34 2.77 3.32
CA THR A 88 -6.53 2.73 1.87
C THR A 88 -5.25 3.16 1.15
N ALA A 89 -4.89 2.46 0.07
CA ALA A 89 -3.92 2.92 -0.91
C ALA A 89 -4.65 3.51 -2.12
N LEU A 90 -4.23 4.70 -2.57
CA LEU A 90 -4.77 5.41 -3.72
C LEU A 90 -3.78 5.39 -4.88
N PHE A 91 -4.29 5.31 -6.10
CA PHE A 91 -3.52 5.32 -7.33
C PHE A 91 -3.86 6.56 -8.15
N PHE A 92 -2.84 7.34 -8.50
CA PHE A 92 -2.98 8.52 -9.36
C PHE A 92 -2.14 8.38 -10.62
N GLU A 93 -2.72 8.76 -11.76
CA GLU A 93 -2.02 8.85 -13.05
C GLU A 93 -2.01 10.30 -13.57
N PRO A 94 -0.89 10.77 -14.16
CA PRO A 94 -0.80 12.13 -14.71
C PRO A 94 -1.90 12.41 -15.73
N GLY A 95 -2.66 13.49 -15.54
CA GLY A 95 -3.76 13.90 -16.40
C GLY A 95 -5.06 13.10 -16.25
N ALA A 96 -5.04 11.92 -15.61
CA ALA A 96 -6.24 11.11 -15.34
C ALA A 96 -6.75 11.23 -13.88
N GLY A 97 -5.91 11.71 -12.97
CA GLY A 97 -6.28 11.90 -11.57
C GLY A 97 -6.34 10.59 -10.79
N LEU A 98 -7.31 10.47 -9.86
CA LEU A 98 -7.51 9.26 -9.05
C LEU A 98 -8.10 8.14 -9.92
N VAL A 99 -7.31 7.12 -10.24
CA VAL A 99 -7.70 6.03 -11.15
C VAL A 99 -8.14 4.75 -10.43
N ALA A 100 -7.67 4.52 -9.21
CA ALA A 100 -8.06 3.35 -8.42
C ALA A 100 -7.81 3.56 -6.92
N LYS A 101 -8.39 2.66 -6.11
CA LYS A 101 -8.07 2.52 -4.69
C LYS A 101 -8.07 1.06 -4.24
N HIS A 102 -7.33 0.78 -3.18
CA HIS A 102 -7.28 -0.51 -2.50
C HIS A 102 -7.49 -0.32 -1.00
N ARG A 103 -8.56 -0.87 -0.43
CA ARG A 103 -8.78 -0.89 1.02
C ARG A 103 -8.14 -2.16 1.60
N LYS A 104 -7.35 -2.03 2.66
CA LYS A 104 -6.71 -3.15 3.36
C LYS A 104 -7.76 -4.20 3.72
N LEU A 105 -7.61 -5.42 3.24
CA LEU A 105 -8.54 -6.53 3.45
C LEU A 105 -8.71 -6.86 4.93
N MET A 106 -7.60 -6.89 5.68
CA MET A 106 -7.62 -7.24 7.10
C MET A 106 -6.68 -6.36 7.93
N PRO A 107 -7.21 -5.44 8.76
CA PRO A 107 -6.43 -4.75 9.77
C PRO A 107 -5.74 -5.74 10.72
N THR A 108 -4.51 -5.41 11.13
CA THR A 108 -3.66 -6.29 11.94
C THR A 108 -3.87 -6.01 13.44
N GLY A 109 -4.05 -7.06 14.25
CA GLY A 109 -4.10 -6.93 15.71
C GLY A 109 -5.17 -5.93 16.18
N THR A 110 -4.75 -4.93 16.93
CA THR A 110 -5.59 -3.85 17.49
C THR A 110 -6.06 -2.84 16.46
N GLU A 111 -5.47 -2.79 15.26
CA GLU A 111 -5.98 -1.95 14.15
C GLU A 111 -7.46 -2.25 13.84
N ARG A 112 -7.92 -3.50 14.11
CA ARG A 112 -9.32 -3.93 13.95
C ARG A 112 -10.32 -3.18 14.82
N LEU A 113 -9.85 -2.49 15.84
CA LEU A 113 -10.69 -1.69 16.73
C LEU A 113 -11.03 -0.32 16.13
N ILE A 114 -10.23 0.15 15.17
CA ILE A 114 -10.33 1.51 14.61
C ILE A 114 -10.55 1.53 13.10
N TRP A 115 -10.24 0.44 12.39
CA TRP A 115 -10.40 0.36 10.93
C TRP A 115 -11.34 -0.75 10.49
N GLY A 116 -12.08 -0.47 9.42
CA GLY A 116 -12.87 -1.44 8.67
C GLY A 116 -12.03 -2.34 7.77
N GLN A 117 -12.64 -3.45 7.34
CA GLN A 117 -12.06 -4.42 6.40
C GLN A 117 -12.45 -4.07 4.95
N GLY A 118 -11.49 -4.16 4.03
CA GLY A 118 -11.74 -4.12 2.60
C GLY A 118 -12.37 -5.41 2.06
N ASP A 119 -12.86 -5.35 0.82
CA ASP A 119 -13.36 -6.50 0.07
C ASP A 119 -12.61 -6.69 -1.25
N GLY A 120 -12.93 -7.77 -1.98
CA GLY A 120 -12.29 -8.12 -3.24
C GLY A 120 -12.49 -7.10 -4.38
N SER A 121 -13.45 -6.17 -4.27
CA SER A 121 -13.72 -5.18 -5.32
C SER A 121 -12.67 -4.08 -5.42
N THR A 122 -11.75 -4.03 -4.46
CA THR A 122 -10.69 -3.02 -4.39
C THR A 122 -9.30 -3.65 -4.58
N LEU A 123 -9.16 -4.66 -5.45
CA LEU A 123 -7.87 -5.30 -5.78
C LEU A 123 -7.36 -4.90 -7.19
N PRO A 124 -7.12 -3.61 -7.49
CA PRO A 124 -6.77 -3.17 -8.83
C PRO A 124 -5.32 -3.50 -9.20
N VAL A 125 -5.09 -3.81 -10.48
CA VAL A 125 -3.79 -3.63 -11.14
C VAL A 125 -3.95 -2.51 -12.15
N VAL A 126 -3.22 -1.41 -11.95
CA VAL A 126 -3.34 -0.17 -12.71
C VAL A 126 -2.27 -0.12 -13.79
N GLU A 127 -2.67 0.12 -15.04
CA GLU A 127 -1.73 0.41 -16.12
C GLU A 127 -1.15 1.81 -15.93
N SER A 128 0.18 1.90 -15.87
CA SER A 128 0.92 3.16 -15.77
C SER A 128 2.02 3.23 -16.82
N ARG A 129 2.62 4.42 -16.99
CA ARG A 129 3.77 4.60 -17.89
C ARG A 129 5.02 3.83 -17.47
N ALA A 130 5.11 3.40 -16.20
CA ALA A 130 6.21 2.59 -15.66
C ALA A 130 5.95 1.07 -15.76
N GLY A 131 4.71 0.67 -16.01
CA GLY A 131 4.25 -0.72 -16.02
C GLY A 131 2.99 -0.92 -15.18
N ARG A 132 2.54 -2.17 -15.05
CA ARG A 132 1.36 -2.52 -14.25
C ARG A 132 1.64 -2.44 -12.75
N LEU A 133 1.02 -1.49 -12.08
CA LEU A 133 1.13 -1.23 -10.65
C LEU A 133 0.10 -2.03 -9.86
N GLY A 134 0.54 -2.73 -8.82
CA GLY A 134 -0.33 -3.34 -7.82
C GLY A 134 0.14 -2.97 -6.41
N THR A 135 -0.70 -3.18 -5.40
CA THR A 135 -0.33 -2.90 -4.00
C THR A 135 -0.89 -3.92 -3.03
N ALA A 136 -0.17 -4.13 -1.93
CA ALA A 136 -0.66 -4.82 -0.74
C ALA A 136 -0.13 -4.09 0.49
N ILE A 137 -0.99 -3.86 1.48
CA ILE A 137 -0.70 -2.97 2.59
C ILE A 137 -0.17 -3.77 3.79
N CYS A 138 1.08 -3.51 4.19
CA CYS A 138 1.71 -4.12 5.36
C CYS A 138 1.55 -5.65 5.34
N TRP A 139 0.96 -6.27 6.36
CA TRP A 139 0.87 -7.74 6.47
C TRP A 139 -0.01 -8.46 5.43
N GLU A 140 -0.72 -7.73 4.57
CA GLU A 140 -1.32 -8.34 3.37
C GLU A 140 -0.27 -9.00 2.46
N ASN A 141 0.97 -8.51 2.50
CA ASN A 141 2.11 -9.11 1.81
C ASN A 141 2.41 -10.54 2.28
N HIS A 142 1.93 -10.94 3.47
CA HIS A 142 2.06 -12.32 3.96
C HIS A 142 0.90 -13.22 3.52
N MET A 143 -0.13 -12.71 2.83
CA MET A 143 -1.27 -13.50 2.36
C MET A 143 -0.93 -14.12 1.00
N PRO A 144 -0.63 -15.42 0.91
CA PRO A 144 -0.21 -16.04 -0.35
C PRO A 144 -1.30 -15.97 -1.42
N LEU A 145 -2.56 -16.17 -1.06
CA LEU A 145 -3.67 -16.15 -2.02
C LEU A 145 -3.90 -14.75 -2.63
N LEU A 146 -3.70 -13.68 -1.84
CA LEU A 146 -3.73 -12.31 -2.35
C LEU A 146 -2.61 -12.10 -3.38
N ARG A 147 -1.38 -12.51 -3.03
CA ARG A 147 -0.22 -12.39 -3.92
C ARG A 147 -0.46 -13.13 -5.24
N THR A 148 -0.89 -14.39 -5.17
CA THR A 148 -1.22 -15.18 -6.38
C THR A 148 -2.30 -14.51 -7.23
N ALA A 149 -3.36 -13.98 -6.62
CA ALA A 149 -4.43 -13.28 -7.36
C ALA A 149 -3.88 -12.05 -8.11
N MET A 150 -3.01 -11.27 -7.46
CA MET A 150 -2.40 -10.09 -8.06
C MET A 150 -1.36 -10.43 -9.13
N TYR A 151 -0.62 -11.53 -8.98
CA TYR A 151 0.26 -12.08 -10.03
C TYR A 151 -0.54 -12.49 -11.26
N ALA A 152 -1.70 -13.14 -11.07
CA ALA A 152 -2.59 -13.53 -12.16
C ALA A 152 -3.15 -12.32 -12.94
N LYS A 153 -3.27 -11.15 -12.29
CA LYS A 153 -3.57 -9.87 -12.94
C LYS A 153 -2.36 -9.23 -13.64
N GLY A 154 -1.20 -9.89 -13.61
CA GLY A 154 -0.02 -9.51 -14.36
C GLY A 154 0.80 -8.38 -13.75
N VAL A 155 0.70 -8.12 -12.43
CA VAL A 155 1.46 -7.06 -11.75
C VAL A 155 2.96 -7.11 -12.11
N GLN A 156 3.55 -5.93 -12.34
CA GLN A 156 4.95 -5.76 -12.71
C GLN A 156 5.73 -4.99 -11.65
N ILE A 157 5.06 -4.02 -11.02
CA ILE A 157 5.59 -3.21 -9.92
C ILE A 157 4.67 -3.38 -8.72
N TRP A 158 5.21 -3.95 -7.66
CA TRP A 158 4.52 -4.27 -6.42
C TRP A 158 4.81 -3.22 -5.35
N CYS A 159 3.81 -2.43 -5.02
CA CYS A 159 3.90 -1.35 -4.05
C CYS A 159 3.54 -1.88 -2.66
N ALA A 160 4.49 -1.88 -1.72
CA ALA A 160 4.32 -2.45 -0.39
C ALA A 160 4.48 -1.36 0.70
N PRO A 161 3.50 -0.46 0.88
CA PRO A 161 3.52 0.52 1.95
C PRO A 161 3.38 -0.16 3.33
N THR A 162 4.23 0.23 4.28
CA THR A 162 4.32 -0.45 5.57
C THR A 162 4.69 0.50 6.73
N VAL A 163 4.57 -0.03 7.95
CA VAL A 163 5.12 0.53 9.19
C VAL A 163 5.94 -0.53 9.95
N ASP A 164 6.31 -1.60 9.25
CA ASP A 164 7.07 -2.73 9.78
C ASP A 164 8.56 -2.53 9.51
N GLU A 165 9.28 -2.03 10.52
CA GLU A 165 10.70 -1.67 10.45
C GLU A 165 11.67 -2.85 10.63
N ARG A 166 11.16 -4.06 10.92
CA ARG A 166 11.98 -5.21 11.32
C ARG A 166 12.70 -5.82 10.12
N GLU A 167 13.91 -6.32 10.33
CA GLU A 167 14.74 -6.98 9.29
C GLU A 167 14.00 -8.06 8.49
N ILE A 168 13.14 -8.83 9.17
CA ILE A 168 12.34 -9.88 8.54
C ILE A 168 11.42 -9.35 7.43
N TRP A 169 11.02 -8.07 7.50
CA TRP A 169 10.24 -7.42 6.45
C TRP A 169 11.03 -7.36 5.14
N GLN A 170 12.30 -6.95 5.17
CA GLN A 170 13.14 -6.88 3.96
C GLN A 170 13.36 -8.28 3.38
N CYS A 171 13.54 -9.31 4.21
CA CYS A 171 13.58 -10.70 3.76
C CYS A 171 12.29 -11.10 3.02
N SER A 172 11.13 -10.72 3.56
CA SER A 172 9.84 -10.98 2.92
C SER A 172 9.68 -10.23 1.59
N MET A 173 10.11 -8.98 1.50
CA MET A 173 10.03 -8.19 0.25
C MET A 173 10.90 -8.79 -0.84
N ARG A 174 12.09 -9.27 -0.48
CA ARG A 174 12.99 -9.98 -1.41
C ARG A 174 12.38 -11.29 -1.91
N HIS A 175 11.76 -12.05 -1.01
CA HIS A 175 11.05 -13.26 -1.38
C HIS A 175 9.89 -12.97 -2.34
N ILE A 176 9.07 -11.95 -2.07
CA ILE A 176 7.93 -11.58 -2.93
C ILE A 176 8.40 -11.13 -4.31
N ALA A 177 9.46 -10.31 -4.38
CA ALA A 177 10.04 -9.88 -5.65
C ALA A 177 10.49 -11.08 -6.50
N HIS A 178 11.17 -12.02 -5.84
CA HIS A 178 11.62 -13.27 -6.44
C HIS A 178 10.42 -14.13 -6.87
N GLU A 179 9.50 -14.47 -5.97
CA GLU A 179 8.34 -15.33 -6.25
C GLU A 179 7.44 -14.76 -7.37
N GLY A 180 7.10 -13.47 -7.33
CA GLY A 180 6.22 -12.85 -8.32
C GLY A 180 6.91 -12.47 -9.63
N ARG A 181 8.26 -12.51 -9.68
CA ARG A 181 9.07 -11.92 -10.75
C ARG A 181 8.59 -10.50 -11.07
N CYS A 182 8.60 -9.65 -10.06
CA CYS A 182 8.17 -8.25 -10.13
C CYS A 182 9.15 -7.36 -9.38
N PHE A 183 9.20 -6.08 -9.75
CA PHE A 183 9.91 -5.09 -8.95
C PHE A 183 9.10 -4.81 -7.70
N VAL A 184 9.71 -4.89 -6.51
CA VAL A 184 9.05 -4.54 -5.25
C VAL A 184 9.55 -3.18 -4.79
N VAL A 185 8.62 -2.29 -4.47
CA VAL A 185 8.90 -0.98 -3.89
C VAL A 185 8.21 -0.90 -2.54
N SER A 186 9.00 -1.03 -1.48
CA SER A 186 8.50 -0.93 -0.11
C SER A 186 8.81 0.44 0.48
N ALA A 187 7.77 1.10 0.98
CA ALA A 187 7.86 2.41 1.60
C ALA A 187 7.47 2.31 3.07
N CYS A 188 8.43 2.51 3.97
CA CYS A 188 8.26 2.51 5.42
C CYS A 188 8.46 3.92 5.98
N GLN A 189 7.53 4.35 6.84
CA GLN A 189 7.59 5.67 7.48
C GLN A 189 8.76 5.76 8.47
N VAL A 190 9.32 6.96 8.66
CA VAL A 190 10.11 7.28 9.86
C VAL A 190 9.25 8.13 10.78
N GLN A 191 9.07 7.67 12.01
CA GLN A 191 8.38 8.40 13.07
C GLN A 191 9.36 8.64 14.23
N PRO A 192 9.54 9.89 14.69
CA PRO A 192 10.46 10.21 15.78
C PRO A 192 10.15 9.45 17.09
N SER A 193 11.07 9.54 18.05
CA SER A 193 10.87 8.93 19.37
C SER A 193 9.80 9.66 20.18
N PRO A 194 9.19 9.03 21.20
CA PRO A 194 8.22 9.71 22.07
C PRO A 194 8.75 11.02 22.65
N LYS A 195 10.02 11.03 23.11
CA LYS A 195 10.68 12.22 23.62
C LYS A 195 10.79 13.36 22.60
N ALA A 196 11.13 13.05 21.35
CA ALA A 196 11.21 14.03 20.29
C ALA A 196 9.82 14.59 19.90
N LEU A 197 8.76 13.81 20.12
CA LEU A 197 7.36 14.23 19.90
C LEU A 197 6.74 14.89 21.14
N GLY A 198 7.41 14.89 22.29
CA GLY A 198 6.85 15.38 23.55
C GLY A 198 5.69 14.53 24.09
N ILE A 199 5.61 13.25 23.71
CA ILE A 199 4.57 12.32 24.16
C ILE A 199 5.17 11.21 25.02
N SER A 200 4.31 10.53 25.78
CA SER A 200 4.67 9.33 26.53
C SER A 200 3.96 8.13 25.94
N VAL A 201 4.71 7.06 25.65
CA VAL A 201 4.16 5.78 25.19
C VAL A 201 4.49 4.73 26.24
N PRO A 202 3.49 4.10 26.88
CA PRO A 202 3.73 3.05 27.87
C PRO A 202 4.60 1.92 27.32
N ASP A 203 5.51 1.42 28.16
CA ASP A 203 6.41 0.29 27.86
C ASP A 203 7.30 0.48 26.61
N TRP A 204 7.55 1.73 26.21
CA TRP A 204 8.42 2.08 25.10
C TRP A 204 9.59 2.95 25.56
N ASP A 205 10.79 2.69 25.03
CA ASP A 205 11.97 3.54 25.28
C ASP A 205 11.75 4.94 24.68
N GLU A 206 11.73 5.97 25.54
CA GLU A 206 11.48 7.36 25.15
C GLU A 206 12.44 7.91 24.08
N ASN A 207 13.66 7.34 23.97
CA ASN A 207 14.67 7.76 22.99
C ASN A 207 14.60 6.93 21.70
N ARG A 208 13.94 5.77 21.71
CA ARG A 208 13.76 4.93 20.53
C ARG A 208 12.67 5.49 19.62
N ARG A 209 12.99 5.66 18.32
CA ARG A 209 12.02 6.02 17.28
C ARG A 209 10.80 5.09 17.30
N LEU A 210 9.61 5.64 17.08
CA LEU A 210 8.38 4.85 16.98
C LEU A 210 8.33 4.00 15.71
N ILE A 211 8.90 4.53 14.62
CA ILE A 211 9.12 3.82 13.36
C ILE A 211 10.46 4.27 12.77
N ASN A 212 11.34 3.34 12.42
CA ASN A 212 12.74 3.55 12.05
C ASN A 212 12.97 3.48 10.54
N GLY A 213 11.92 3.46 9.72
CA GLY A 213 12.02 3.34 8.27
C GLY A 213 12.32 1.90 7.83
N GLY A 214 13.18 1.77 6.83
CA GLY A 214 13.52 0.50 6.18
C GLY A 214 12.99 0.37 4.75
N SER A 215 12.69 1.50 4.09
CA SER A 215 12.25 1.55 2.70
C SER A 215 13.29 0.96 1.75
N VAL A 216 12.87 0.14 0.81
CA VAL A 216 13.77 -0.64 -0.07
C VAL A 216 13.11 -0.87 -1.44
N ILE A 217 13.94 -0.87 -2.49
CA ILE A 217 13.55 -1.26 -3.85
C ILE A 217 14.28 -2.56 -4.19
N VAL A 218 13.55 -3.55 -4.69
CA VAL A 218 14.06 -4.89 -4.98
C VAL A 218 13.74 -5.29 -6.42
N GLY A 219 14.74 -5.85 -7.11
CA GLY A 219 14.62 -6.42 -8.45
C GLY A 219 13.89 -7.77 -8.48
N PRO A 220 13.44 -8.23 -9.66
CA PRO A 220 12.63 -9.44 -9.81
C PRO A 220 13.36 -10.75 -9.47
N LEU A 221 14.69 -10.70 -9.26
CA LEU A 221 15.49 -11.85 -8.79
C LEU A 221 15.75 -11.80 -7.28
N GLY A 222 15.28 -10.76 -6.57
CA GLY A 222 15.42 -10.61 -5.11
C GLY A 222 16.65 -9.82 -4.66
N ASP A 223 17.38 -9.23 -5.61
CA ASP A 223 18.48 -8.29 -5.42
C ASP A 223 17.96 -6.92 -4.97
N ILE A 224 18.67 -6.27 -4.05
CA ILE A 224 18.31 -4.92 -3.59
C ILE A 224 18.89 -3.92 -4.57
N LEU A 225 18.02 -3.12 -5.19
CA LEU A 225 18.40 -2.05 -6.11
C LEU A 225 18.71 -0.74 -5.37
N ALA A 226 17.98 -0.46 -4.29
CA ALA A 226 18.20 0.72 -3.46
C ALA A 226 17.66 0.53 -2.02
N GLY A 227 18.30 1.17 -1.04
CA GLY A 227 17.99 1.02 0.39
C GLY A 227 18.74 -0.15 1.06
N PRO A 228 18.32 -0.60 2.26
CA PRO A 228 17.22 -0.04 3.06
C PRO A 228 17.56 1.33 3.65
N LEU A 229 16.66 2.31 3.54
CA LEU A 229 16.81 3.63 4.17
C LEU A 229 16.32 3.58 5.62
N LEU A 230 17.22 3.67 6.58
CA LEU A 230 16.95 3.50 8.02
C LEU A 230 17.26 4.79 8.80
N GLY A 231 16.44 5.08 9.81
CA GLY A 231 16.71 6.14 10.79
C GLY A 231 16.54 7.57 10.30
N GLU A 232 16.25 7.78 9.01
CA GLU A 232 16.09 9.10 8.40
C GLU A 232 15.01 9.14 7.31
N THR A 233 14.44 10.32 7.09
CA THR A 233 13.52 10.58 5.99
C THR A 233 14.30 10.88 4.72
N GLY A 234 13.89 10.33 3.58
CA GLY A 234 14.54 10.61 2.31
C GLY A 234 13.83 9.95 1.13
N LEU A 235 14.39 10.17 -0.06
CA LEU A 235 13.95 9.54 -1.30
C LEU A 235 14.84 8.33 -1.60
N VAL A 236 14.21 7.18 -1.81
CA VAL A 236 14.88 5.98 -2.32
C VAL A 236 14.53 5.86 -3.80
N VAL A 237 15.54 5.86 -4.67
CA VAL A 237 15.37 5.94 -6.11
C VAL A 237 16.19 4.84 -6.78
N ALA A 238 15.61 4.20 -7.79
CA ALA A 238 16.29 3.25 -8.67
C ALA A 238 15.75 3.40 -10.10
N GLU A 239 16.58 3.11 -11.09
CA GLU A 239 16.14 2.90 -12.47
C GLU A 239 15.83 1.41 -12.68
N ILE A 240 14.79 1.11 -13.45
CA ILE A 240 14.36 -0.27 -13.73
C ILE A 240 14.30 -0.52 -15.24
N ASP A 241 14.68 -1.72 -15.67
CA ASP A 241 14.45 -2.22 -17.02
C ASP A 241 13.32 -3.25 -17.00
N THR A 242 12.17 -2.91 -17.58
CA THR A 242 11.01 -3.81 -17.63
C THR A 242 11.27 -5.10 -18.41
N ASP A 243 12.30 -5.14 -19.27
CA ASP A 243 12.69 -6.37 -19.98
C ASP A 243 13.28 -7.41 -19.02
N GLU A 244 13.77 -7.01 -17.84
CA GLU A 244 14.20 -7.95 -16.79
C GLU A 244 13.06 -8.83 -16.29
N LEU A 245 11.82 -8.36 -16.34
CA LEU A 245 10.66 -9.16 -15.96
C LEU A 245 10.48 -10.36 -16.91
N ILE A 246 10.72 -10.15 -18.21
CA ILE A 246 10.67 -11.22 -19.22
C ILE A 246 11.81 -12.21 -18.97
N ARG A 247 13.03 -11.69 -18.77
CA ARG A 247 14.22 -12.52 -18.49
C ARG A 247 14.05 -13.35 -17.21
N ALA A 248 13.49 -12.77 -16.15
CA ALA A 248 13.31 -13.46 -14.87
C ALA A 248 12.14 -14.48 -14.90
N ARG A 249 11.11 -14.24 -15.73
CA ARG A 249 9.99 -15.18 -15.92
C ARG A 249 10.32 -16.37 -16.81
N TYR A 250 11.38 -16.28 -17.61
CA TYR A 250 11.92 -17.44 -18.32
C TYR A 250 12.26 -18.57 -17.34
N ASP A 251 12.94 -18.25 -16.24
CA ASP A 251 13.30 -19.22 -15.21
C ASP A 251 12.07 -19.74 -14.44
N PHE A 252 11.12 -18.85 -14.14
CA PHE A 252 9.96 -19.16 -13.30
C PHE A 252 8.80 -18.19 -13.52
N ASP A 253 7.62 -18.71 -13.90
CA ASP A 253 6.38 -17.95 -13.95
C ASP A 253 5.28 -18.65 -13.13
N VAL A 254 5.05 -18.13 -11.93
CA VAL A 254 4.17 -18.73 -10.89
C VAL A 254 2.71 -18.90 -11.33
N VAL A 255 2.22 -18.04 -12.21
CA VAL A 255 0.86 -18.11 -12.78
C VAL A 255 0.85 -18.53 -14.25
N GLY A 256 2.03 -18.74 -14.84
CA GLY A 256 2.22 -19.24 -16.20
C GLY A 256 2.70 -20.68 -16.21
N HIS A 257 3.90 -20.93 -16.73
CA HIS A 257 4.41 -22.27 -17.02
C HIS A 257 4.74 -23.13 -15.77
N TYR A 258 4.86 -22.53 -14.58
CA TYR A 258 4.94 -23.29 -13.31
C TYR A 258 3.56 -23.55 -12.69
N SER A 259 2.50 -22.91 -13.19
CA SER A 259 1.15 -23.17 -12.67
C SER A 259 0.68 -24.58 -13.06
N ARG A 260 0.00 -25.26 -12.13
CA ARG A 260 -0.60 -26.60 -12.33
C ARG A 260 -2.12 -26.52 -12.26
N PRO A 261 -2.81 -25.91 -13.24
CA PRO A 261 -4.26 -25.73 -13.22
C PRO A 261 -5.05 -27.04 -13.29
N ASP A 262 -4.40 -28.14 -13.69
CA ASP A 262 -4.91 -29.50 -13.61
C ASP A 262 -4.99 -30.05 -12.17
N VAL A 263 -4.27 -29.42 -11.22
CA VAL A 263 -4.21 -29.84 -9.81
C VAL A 263 -4.76 -28.76 -8.86
N PHE A 264 -4.41 -27.49 -9.09
CA PHE A 264 -4.73 -26.37 -8.21
C PHE A 264 -5.57 -25.32 -8.95
N ALA A 265 -6.65 -24.87 -8.31
CA ALA A 265 -7.47 -23.77 -8.80
C ALA A 265 -7.73 -22.75 -7.69
N LEU A 266 -7.70 -21.47 -8.03
CA LEU A 266 -8.04 -20.35 -7.15
C LEU A 266 -9.15 -19.52 -7.78
N ASN A 267 -10.26 -19.35 -7.06
CA ASN A 267 -11.37 -18.48 -7.44
C ASN A 267 -11.43 -17.28 -6.48
N VAL A 268 -11.53 -16.07 -7.03
CA VAL A 268 -11.55 -14.81 -6.27
C VAL A 268 -12.87 -14.10 -6.50
N ASP A 269 -13.56 -13.72 -5.42
CA ASP A 269 -14.80 -12.95 -5.48
C ASP A 269 -14.51 -11.45 -5.39
N GLU A 270 -14.53 -10.77 -6.54
CA GLU A 270 -14.26 -9.33 -6.65
C GLU A 270 -15.53 -8.46 -6.64
N ARG A 271 -16.69 -9.04 -6.30
CA ARG A 271 -17.93 -8.26 -6.20
C ARG A 271 -17.88 -7.35 -4.99
N GLN A 272 -18.32 -6.11 -5.16
CA GLN A 272 -18.50 -5.17 -4.06
C GLN A 272 -19.50 -5.73 -3.04
N LYS A 273 -19.13 -5.75 -1.76
CA LYS A 273 -19.98 -6.22 -0.67
C LYS A 273 -20.63 -5.04 0.03
N ARG A 274 -21.92 -4.82 -0.24
CA ARG A 274 -22.73 -3.79 0.43
C ARG A 274 -23.60 -4.44 1.50
N SER A 275 -23.69 -3.81 2.68
CA SER A 275 -24.55 -4.31 3.76
C SER A 275 -26.04 -4.09 3.50
N VAL A 276 -26.39 -3.07 2.70
CA VAL A 276 -27.77 -2.75 2.32
C VAL A 276 -27.80 -2.48 0.81
N ALA A 277 -28.74 -3.12 0.11
CA ALA A 277 -29.06 -2.85 -1.28
C ALA A 277 -30.47 -2.28 -1.37
N PHE A 278 -30.60 -1.07 -1.90
CA PHE A 278 -31.89 -0.46 -2.16
C PHE A 278 -32.35 -0.87 -3.56
N ASN A 279 -33.54 -1.46 -3.65
CA ASN A 279 -34.18 -1.74 -4.94
C ASN A 279 -35.09 -0.55 -5.24
N ASP A 280 -34.64 0.36 -6.10
CA ASP A 280 -35.51 1.44 -6.57
C ASP A 280 -36.60 0.82 -7.44
N GLY A 281 -37.83 0.78 -6.91
CA GLY A 281 -39.01 0.21 -7.57
C GLY A 281 -39.52 1.02 -8.77
N HIS A 282 -38.65 1.59 -9.58
CA HIS A 282 -39.05 2.18 -10.86
C HIS A 282 -39.26 1.08 -11.89
N ARG A 283 -40.48 0.54 -11.87
CA ARG A 283 -41.11 -0.03 -13.08
C ARG A 283 -41.13 1.10 -14.11
N GLY A 284 -40.35 0.96 -15.17
CA GLY A 284 -40.52 1.76 -16.37
C GLY A 284 -41.95 1.61 -16.88
N SER A 285 -42.61 2.74 -17.10
CA SER A 285 -43.71 2.89 -18.04
C SER A 285 -43.16 3.30 -19.39
#